data_AF-A0A7J4IAK2-F1
#
_entry.id   AF-A0A7J4IAK2-F1
#
_cell.length_a   1.000
_cell.length_b   1.000
_cell.length_c   1.000
_cell.angle_alpha   90.00
_cell.angle_beta   90.00
_cell.angle_gamma   90.00
#
_symmetry.space_group_name_H-M   'P 1'
#
loop_
_entity.id
_entity.type
_entity.pdbx_description
1 polymer ?
#
loop_
_entity_poly.entity_id
_entity_poly.type
_entity_poly.pdbx_seq_one_letter_code
_entity_poly.pdbx_strand_id
1 'polypeptide(L)'
;TGQQFARYWMHIGLLTIRGEKMSKSIGNIINIKDLLQRWDAEVLRMFFAQAHYRSPPDFSEKALSDVEKGRERLYRIKERLQEYAKGASAIKPLFSTLPEPETQYLSTIKELQAEFEAAMDDDFNTPKAFASLFEFVNKSNRFFEQHQNPNPDLCSYALDVFLKAGMVLTVFQPQSHPPLKKQPDVTSSLQALLQTYGEALGTPTMESLLQALLAARQDARKKKDYKTADDIRKNLEALGFEIQDTATGSVWRKK
;
A
#
# COMPACT_ATOMS: atom_id res chain seq x y z
N THR A 1 16.18 -22.12 36.53
CA THR A 1 14.83 -22.66 36.78
C THR A 1 14.61 -24.03 36.14
N GLY A 2 15.40 -24.47 35.13
CA GLY A 2 15.28 -25.81 34.53
C GLY A 2 14.01 -26.03 33.69
N GLN A 3 13.19 -25.00 33.55
CA GLN A 3 11.93 -25.04 32.82
C GLN A 3 12.11 -24.62 31.37
N GLN A 4 11.24 -25.10 30.48
CA GLN A 4 11.18 -24.69 29.08
C GLN A 4 10.92 -23.19 28.98
N PHE A 5 11.83 -22.47 28.30
CA PHE A 5 11.73 -21.02 28.16
C PHE A 5 10.66 -20.58 27.15
N ALA A 6 10.60 -21.22 25.98
CA ALA A 6 9.59 -20.97 24.95
C ALA A 6 9.32 -22.22 24.09
N ARG A 7 8.09 -22.32 23.56
CA ARG A 7 7.67 -23.38 22.63
C ARG A 7 7.84 -22.98 21.16
N TYR A 8 7.61 -21.72 20.84
CA TYR A 8 7.71 -21.18 19.49
C TYR A 8 8.46 -19.86 19.49
N TRP A 9 9.30 -19.69 18.48
CA TRP A 9 10.00 -18.45 18.18
C TRP A 9 9.62 -18.04 16.77
N MET A 10 9.14 -16.80 16.61
CA MET A 10 8.79 -16.26 15.31
C MET A 10 9.77 -15.16 14.96
N HIS A 11 10.43 -15.31 13.81
CA HIS A 11 11.35 -14.32 13.27
C HIS A 11 10.76 -13.74 11.98
N ILE A 12 10.76 -12.43 11.89
CA ILE A 12 10.39 -11.72 10.66
C ILE A 12 11.60 -11.63 9.73
N GLY A 13 11.36 -11.66 8.42
CA GLY A 13 12.43 -11.39 7.46
C GLY A 13 12.86 -9.92 7.49
N LEU A 14 13.94 -9.61 6.76
CA LEU A 14 14.44 -8.25 6.64
C LEU A 14 13.82 -7.56 5.42
N LEU A 15 13.40 -6.30 5.61
CA LEU A 15 12.90 -5.46 4.52
C LEU A 15 14.06 -5.01 3.61
N THR A 16 13.84 -5.08 2.31
CA THR A 16 14.72 -4.50 1.29
C THR A 16 14.06 -3.31 0.60
N ILE A 17 14.89 -2.42 0.06
CA ILE A 17 14.47 -1.31 -0.81
C ILE A 17 15.25 -1.45 -2.11
N ARG A 18 14.56 -1.67 -3.22
CA ARG A 18 15.15 -1.85 -4.55
C ARG A 18 16.23 -2.94 -4.56
N GLY A 19 16.01 -4.02 -3.79
CA GLY A 19 16.95 -5.14 -3.67
C GLY A 19 18.12 -4.91 -2.72
N GLU A 20 18.27 -3.72 -2.13
CA GLU A 20 19.29 -3.44 -1.12
C GLU A 20 18.71 -3.48 0.30
N LYS A 21 19.53 -3.92 1.26
CA LYS A 21 19.14 -3.89 2.67
C LYS A 21 18.96 -2.45 3.13
N MET A 22 17.87 -2.16 3.84
CA MET A 22 17.67 -0.86 4.46
C MET A 22 18.73 -0.64 5.57
N SER A 23 19.55 0.41 5.48
CA SER A 23 20.53 0.73 6.52
C SER A 23 20.91 2.22 6.57
N LYS A 24 21.28 2.70 7.77
CA LYS A 24 21.74 4.08 7.98
C LYS A 24 23.01 4.39 7.16
N SER A 25 23.87 3.40 6.99
CA SER A 25 25.13 3.52 6.26
C SER A 25 24.97 3.61 4.74
N ILE A 26 23.91 2.99 4.20
CA ILE A 26 23.59 3.06 2.76
C ILE A 26 22.77 4.32 2.43
N GLY A 27 22.12 4.94 3.43
CA GLY A 27 21.36 6.18 3.26
C GLY A 27 19.91 5.98 2.81
N ASN A 28 19.52 4.75 2.48
CA ASN A 28 18.21 4.38 1.94
C ASN A 28 17.08 4.24 2.98
N ILE A 29 17.14 4.90 4.14
CA ILE A 29 16.09 4.77 5.17
C ILE A 29 14.86 5.58 4.81
N ILE A 30 13.70 4.93 4.90
CA ILE A 30 12.40 5.56 4.68
C ILE A 30 11.69 5.75 6.02
N ASN A 31 11.34 6.99 6.34
CA ASN A 31 10.62 7.32 7.56
C ASN A 31 9.11 7.09 7.37
N ILE A 32 8.50 6.38 8.32
CA ILE A 32 7.04 6.12 8.31
C ILE A 32 6.22 7.41 8.34
N LYS A 33 6.69 8.47 9.03
CA LYS A 33 6.01 9.77 9.07
C LYS A 33 5.91 10.40 7.68
N ASP A 34 6.97 10.28 6.89
CA ASP A 34 7.02 10.80 5.53
C ASP A 34 6.15 9.98 4.57
N LEU A 35 6.12 8.66 4.76
CA LEU A 35 5.23 7.79 4.00
C LEU A 35 3.77 8.12 4.28
N LEU A 36 3.43 8.28 5.56
CA LEU A 36 2.09 8.67 5.99
C LEU A 36 1.70 10.09 5.55
N GLN A 37 2.58 10.91 4.97
CA GLN A 37 2.16 12.17 4.33
C GLN A 37 1.67 11.97 2.88
N ARG A 38 2.05 10.85 2.24
CA ARG A 38 1.82 10.58 0.82
C ARG A 38 0.88 9.40 0.58
N TRP A 39 0.92 8.43 1.49
CA TRP A 39 0.19 7.17 1.40
C TRP A 39 -0.74 6.99 2.59
N ASP A 40 -1.91 6.43 2.30
CA ASP A 40 -2.86 6.04 3.34
C ASP A 40 -2.27 4.90 4.19
N ALA A 41 -2.49 4.97 5.51
CA ALA A 41 -1.95 4.00 6.46
C ALA A 41 -2.40 2.56 6.15
N GLU A 42 -3.61 2.36 5.62
CA GLU A 42 -4.10 1.06 5.21
C GLU A 42 -3.36 0.52 3.98
N VAL A 43 -2.96 1.37 3.01
CA VAL A 43 -2.13 0.95 1.88
C VAL A 43 -0.78 0.43 2.38
N LEU A 44 -0.17 1.12 3.34
CA LEU A 44 1.10 0.68 3.93
C LEU A 44 0.94 -0.64 4.69
N ARG A 45 -0.11 -0.80 5.50
CA ARG A 45 -0.38 -2.05 6.24
C ARG A 45 -0.65 -3.21 5.28
N MET A 46 -1.48 -2.98 4.25
CA MET A 46 -1.79 -3.96 3.22
C MET A 46 -0.56 -4.34 2.39
N PHE A 47 0.36 -3.40 2.11
CA PHE A 47 1.62 -3.69 1.41
C PHE A 47 2.45 -4.74 2.16
N PHE A 48 2.63 -4.59 3.47
CA PHE A 48 3.34 -5.61 4.26
C PHE A 48 2.56 -6.91 4.38
N ALA A 49 1.24 -6.83 4.56
CA ALA A 49 0.39 -8.01 4.70
C ALA A 49 0.28 -8.83 3.40
N GLN A 50 0.53 -8.26 2.23
CA GLN A 50 0.54 -9.01 0.96
C GLN A 50 1.76 -9.91 0.77
N ALA A 51 2.75 -9.82 1.66
CA ALA A 51 3.91 -10.69 1.67
C ALA A 51 3.91 -11.60 2.90
N HIS A 52 4.53 -12.77 2.78
CA HIS A 52 4.71 -13.64 3.94
C HIS A 52 5.65 -12.99 4.95
N TYR A 53 5.35 -13.07 6.25
CA TYR A 53 6.14 -12.37 7.28
C TYR A 53 7.62 -12.80 7.32
N ARG A 54 7.91 -14.04 6.90
CA ARG A 54 9.27 -14.61 6.76
C ARG A 54 10.01 -14.13 5.50
N SER A 55 9.30 -13.59 4.52
CA SER A 55 9.85 -13.08 3.25
C SER A 55 9.21 -11.75 2.89
N PRO A 56 9.55 -10.65 3.62
CA PRO A 56 8.97 -9.34 3.38
C PRO A 56 9.17 -8.85 1.95
N PRO A 57 8.30 -7.96 1.47
CA PRO A 57 8.33 -7.49 0.09
C PRO A 57 9.46 -6.48 -0.13
N ASP A 58 9.91 -6.32 -1.37
CA ASP A 58 10.79 -5.21 -1.72
C ASP A 58 9.99 -3.90 -1.82
N PHE A 59 10.42 -2.89 -1.08
CA PHE A 59 9.72 -1.61 -1.04
C PHE A 59 9.99 -0.77 -2.29
N SER A 60 8.91 -0.31 -2.95
CA SER A 60 8.95 0.71 -4.00
C SER A 60 7.65 1.49 -4.09
N GLU A 61 7.70 2.73 -4.61
CA GLU A 61 6.51 3.56 -4.87
C GLU A 61 5.54 2.85 -5.83
N LYS A 62 6.07 2.11 -6.82
CA LYS A 62 5.25 1.30 -7.73
C LYS A 62 4.47 0.23 -6.96
N ALA A 63 5.13 -0.48 -6.05
CA ALA A 63 4.47 -1.53 -5.26
C ALA A 63 3.34 -0.95 -4.39
N LEU A 64 3.53 0.22 -3.78
CA LEU A 64 2.47 0.91 -3.04
C LEU A 64 1.31 1.34 -3.94
N SER A 65 1.59 1.82 -5.15
CA SER A 65 0.55 2.17 -6.13
C SER A 65 -0.28 0.95 -6.56
N ASP A 66 0.37 -0.20 -6.75
CA ASP A 66 -0.32 -1.45 -7.09
C ASP A 66 -1.20 -1.93 -5.92
N VAL A 67 -0.74 -1.77 -4.67
CA VAL A 67 -1.53 -2.04 -3.46
C VAL A 67 -2.72 -1.11 -3.33
N GLU A 68 -2.58 0.20 -3.62
CA GLU A 68 -3.69 1.17 -3.61
C GLU A 68 -4.80 0.75 -4.59
N LYS A 69 -4.44 0.32 -5.81
CA LYS A 69 -5.40 -0.23 -6.79
C LYS A 69 -6.08 -1.51 -6.29
N GLY A 70 -5.31 -2.39 -5.64
CA GLY A 70 -5.84 -3.60 -5.01
C GLY A 70 -6.89 -3.26 -3.94
N ARG A 71 -6.58 -2.29 -3.08
CA ARG A 71 -7.49 -1.79 -2.06
C ARG A 71 -8.76 -1.19 -2.66
N GLU A 72 -8.65 -0.38 -3.72
CA GLU A 72 -9.83 0.17 -4.42
C GLU A 72 -10.77 -0.93 -4.91
N ARG A 73 -10.23 -2.04 -5.45
CA ARG A 73 -11.06 -3.19 -5.87
C ARG A 73 -11.80 -3.84 -4.69
N LEU A 74 -11.14 -3.99 -3.54
CA LEU A 74 -11.76 -4.52 -2.32
C LEU A 74 -12.87 -3.59 -1.80
N TYR A 75 -12.68 -2.28 -1.85
CA TYR A 75 -13.68 -1.31 -1.43
C TYR A 75 -14.88 -1.25 -2.38
N ARG A 76 -14.67 -1.32 -3.69
CA ARG A 76 -15.77 -1.34 -4.67
C ARG A 76 -16.71 -2.53 -4.46
N ILE A 77 -16.17 -3.73 -4.22
CA ILE A 77 -17.03 -4.89 -3.97
C ILE A 77 -17.76 -4.78 -2.63
N LYS A 78 -17.09 -4.25 -1.59
CA LYS A 78 -17.70 -3.96 -0.29
C LYS A 78 -18.89 -3.01 -0.46
N GLU A 79 -18.70 -1.88 -1.15
CA GLU A 79 -19.76 -0.89 -1.40
C GLU A 79 -20.93 -1.50 -2.17
N ARG A 80 -20.65 -2.31 -3.19
CA ARG A 80 -21.69 -3.01 -3.96
C ARG A 80 -22.48 -4.01 -3.11
N LEU A 81 -21.79 -4.77 -2.26
CA LEU A 81 -22.42 -5.67 -1.29
C LEU A 81 -23.28 -4.91 -0.29
N GLN A 82 -22.78 -3.78 0.23
CA GLN A 82 -23.52 -2.90 1.13
C GLN A 82 -24.79 -2.35 0.48
N GLU A 83 -24.73 -2.00 -0.80
CA GLU A 83 -25.90 -1.51 -1.55
C GLU A 83 -26.97 -2.60 -1.68
N TYR A 84 -26.59 -3.80 -2.14
CA TYR A 84 -27.54 -4.91 -2.30
C TYR A 84 -28.04 -5.49 -0.97
N ALA A 85 -27.26 -5.36 0.11
CA ALA A 85 -27.68 -5.77 1.45
C ALA A 85 -28.72 -4.84 2.07
N LYS A 86 -29.05 -3.69 1.45
CA LYS A 86 -30.12 -2.81 1.93
C LYS A 86 -31.45 -3.58 1.91
N GLY A 87 -32.11 -3.64 3.06
CA GLY A 87 -33.35 -4.41 3.23
C GLY A 87 -33.14 -5.86 3.67
N ALA A 88 -31.89 -6.27 3.95
CA ALA A 88 -31.63 -7.52 4.66
C ALA A 88 -32.31 -7.53 6.05
N SER A 89 -32.76 -8.70 6.46
CA SER A 89 -33.33 -8.96 7.76
C SER A 89 -32.30 -8.73 8.88
N ALA A 90 -32.78 -8.27 10.03
CA ALA A 90 -31.94 -8.13 11.23
C ALA A 90 -31.53 -9.49 11.84
N ILE A 91 -32.17 -10.58 11.41
CA ILE A 91 -31.91 -11.93 11.90
C ILE A 91 -30.97 -12.63 10.93
N LYS A 92 -29.95 -13.32 11.48
CA LYS A 92 -29.00 -14.09 10.67
C LYS A 92 -29.76 -15.11 9.80
N PRO A 93 -29.67 -15.02 8.47
CA PRO A 93 -30.48 -15.85 7.58
C PRO A 93 -30.03 -17.31 7.66
N LEU A 94 -31.02 -18.22 7.72
CA LEU A 94 -30.80 -19.64 7.52
C LEU A 94 -31.10 -19.94 6.05
N PHE A 95 -30.07 -20.06 5.22
CA PHE A 95 -30.23 -20.39 3.80
C PHE A 95 -30.55 -21.87 3.61
N SER A 96 -31.79 -22.28 3.90
CA SER A 96 -32.24 -23.67 3.74
C SER A 96 -32.54 -24.01 2.27
N THR A 97 -33.04 -23.05 1.50
CA THR A 97 -33.38 -23.20 0.08
C THR A 97 -33.14 -21.86 -0.63
N LEU A 98 -32.27 -21.85 -1.63
CA LEU A 98 -32.02 -20.71 -2.51
C LEU A 98 -32.23 -21.16 -3.97
N PRO A 99 -32.74 -20.29 -4.85
CA PRO A 99 -32.74 -20.55 -6.28
C PRO A 99 -31.32 -20.54 -6.85
N GLU A 100 -31.11 -21.17 -8.00
CA GLU A 100 -29.95 -20.83 -8.83
C GLU A 100 -30.16 -19.44 -9.44
N PRO A 101 -29.16 -18.53 -9.50
CA PRO A 101 -27.72 -18.73 -9.23
C PRO A 101 -27.26 -18.47 -7.78
N GLU A 102 -28.17 -18.19 -6.85
CA GLU A 102 -27.85 -17.80 -5.47
C GLU A 102 -27.24 -18.95 -4.65
N THR A 103 -27.63 -20.19 -4.92
CA THR A 103 -27.02 -21.39 -4.33
C THR A 103 -25.53 -21.51 -4.70
N GLN A 104 -25.18 -21.25 -5.97
CA GLN A 104 -23.78 -21.21 -6.40
C GLN A 104 -23.01 -20.06 -5.73
N TYR A 105 -23.65 -18.89 -5.58
CA TYR A 105 -23.01 -17.76 -4.92
C TYR A 105 -22.79 -18.00 -3.41
N LEU A 106 -23.74 -18.65 -2.72
CA LEU A 106 -23.54 -19.10 -1.33
C LEU A 106 -22.32 -20.02 -1.20
N SER A 107 -22.09 -20.90 -2.18
CA SER A 107 -20.91 -21.76 -2.21
C SER A 107 -19.62 -20.94 -2.36
N THR A 108 -19.62 -19.91 -3.21
CA THR A 108 -18.50 -18.95 -3.34
C THR A 108 -18.18 -18.25 -2.00
N ILE A 109 -19.19 -17.86 -1.22
CA ILE A 109 -18.99 -17.22 0.09
C ILE A 109 -18.34 -18.22 1.08
N LYS A 110 -18.79 -19.48 1.08
CA LYS A 110 -18.22 -20.54 1.94
C LYS A 110 -16.80 -20.90 1.55
N GLU A 111 -16.51 -20.94 0.25
CA GLU A 111 -15.16 -21.13 -0.30
C GLU A 111 -14.21 -20.03 0.19
N LEU A 112 -14.63 -18.76 0.15
CA LEU A 112 -13.82 -17.66 0.70
C LEU A 112 -13.42 -17.94 2.15
N GLN A 113 -14.39 -18.31 2.99
CA GLN A 113 -14.12 -18.58 4.41
C GLN A 113 -13.12 -19.75 4.57
N ALA A 114 -13.39 -20.88 3.92
CA ALA A 114 -12.56 -22.08 4.05
C ALA A 114 -11.13 -21.86 3.53
N GLU A 115 -10.97 -21.26 2.35
CA GLU A 115 -9.66 -20.98 1.75
C GLU A 115 -8.88 -19.93 2.55
N PHE A 116 -9.57 -18.93 3.11
CA PHE A 116 -8.94 -17.95 3.99
C PHE A 116 -8.44 -18.58 5.29
N GLU A 117 -9.27 -19.38 5.96
CA GLU A 117 -8.89 -20.08 7.21
C GLU A 117 -7.71 -21.04 6.95
N ALA A 118 -7.78 -21.85 5.89
CA ALA A 118 -6.69 -22.74 5.50
C ALA A 118 -5.38 -22.00 5.20
N ALA A 119 -5.45 -20.83 4.55
CA ALA A 119 -4.28 -20.00 4.30
C ALA A 119 -3.68 -19.43 5.60
N MET A 120 -4.51 -19.02 6.55
CA MET A 120 -4.03 -18.48 7.83
C MET A 120 -3.46 -19.55 8.76
N ASP A 121 -4.01 -20.78 8.71
CA ASP A 121 -3.49 -21.95 9.44
C ASP A 121 -2.14 -22.45 8.87
N ASP A 122 -1.87 -22.18 7.60
CA ASP A 122 -0.58 -22.41 6.94
C ASP A 122 0.44 -21.32 7.30
N ASP A 123 0.87 -21.27 8.57
CA ASP A 123 1.92 -20.34 9.04
C ASP A 123 1.63 -18.85 8.75
N PHE A 124 0.37 -18.43 8.91
CA PHE A 124 -0.08 -17.06 8.61
C PHE A 124 0.22 -16.66 7.16
N ASN A 125 -0.15 -17.50 6.18
CA ASN A 125 0.06 -17.25 4.76
C ASN A 125 -0.88 -16.14 4.21
N THR A 126 -0.62 -14.91 4.62
CA THR A 126 -1.38 -13.74 4.20
C THR A 126 -1.39 -13.51 2.68
N PRO A 127 -0.34 -13.85 1.88
CA PRO A 127 -0.45 -13.81 0.42
C PRO A 127 -1.58 -14.71 -0.13
N LYS A 128 -1.67 -15.97 0.34
CA LYS A 128 -2.76 -16.88 -0.04
C LYS A 128 -4.12 -16.38 0.45
N ALA A 129 -4.18 -15.82 1.66
CA ALA A 129 -5.40 -15.23 2.21
C ALA A 129 -5.88 -14.01 1.40
N PHE A 130 -4.97 -13.18 0.88
CA PHE A 130 -5.34 -12.12 -0.07
C PHE A 130 -5.81 -12.67 -1.41
N ALA A 131 -5.20 -13.76 -1.89
CA ALA A 131 -5.62 -14.41 -3.13
C ALA A 131 -7.08 -14.89 -3.05
N SER A 132 -7.51 -15.47 -1.92
CA SER A 132 -8.90 -15.88 -1.73
C SER A 132 -9.87 -14.68 -1.70
N LEU A 133 -9.49 -13.55 -1.10
CA LEU A 133 -10.28 -12.31 -1.15
C LEU A 133 -10.45 -11.78 -2.58
N PHE A 134 -9.37 -11.75 -3.37
CA PHE A 134 -9.45 -11.28 -4.77
C PHE A 134 -10.21 -12.25 -5.67
N GLU A 135 -10.12 -13.55 -5.42
CA GLU A 135 -10.92 -14.55 -6.13
C GLU A 135 -12.41 -14.37 -5.81
N PHE A 136 -12.75 -14.16 -4.53
CA PHE A 136 -14.11 -13.79 -4.14
C PHE A 136 -14.57 -12.51 -4.86
N VAL A 137 -13.77 -11.45 -4.90
CA VAL A 137 -14.10 -10.21 -5.63
C VAL A 137 -14.45 -10.50 -7.09
N ASN A 138 -13.66 -11.35 -7.76
CA ASN A 138 -13.88 -11.71 -9.17
C ASN A 138 -15.21 -12.48 -9.35
N LYS A 139 -15.43 -13.52 -8.53
CA LYS A 139 -16.65 -14.34 -8.58
C LYS A 139 -17.91 -13.52 -8.24
N SER A 140 -17.83 -12.63 -7.26
CA SER A 140 -18.93 -11.75 -6.88
C SER A 140 -19.28 -10.74 -7.97
N ASN A 141 -18.28 -10.14 -8.63
CA ASN A 141 -18.55 -9.26 -9.76
C ASN A 141 -19.27 -9.99 -10.90
N ARG A 142 -18.84 -11.21 -11.23
CA ARG A 142 -19.50 -12.06 -12.24
C ARG A 142 -20.94 -12.39 -11.87
N PHE A 143 -21.19 -12.74 -10.60
CA PHE A 143 -22.54 -12.98 -10.10
C PHE A 143 -23.44 -11.75 -10.30
N PHE A 144 -22.98 -10.56 -9.91
CA PHE A 144 -23.77 -9.34 -10.04
C PHE A 144 -23.91 -8.80 -11.47
N GLU A 145 -23.07 -9.24 -12.42
CA GLU A 145 -23.28 -8.97 -13.85
C GLU A 145 -24.46 -9.77 -14.41
N GLN A 146 -24.65 -10.99 -13.91
CA GLN A 146 -25.68 -11.92 -14.40
C GLN A 146 -26.99 -11.85 -13.59
N HIS A 147 -26.94 -11.29 -12.39
CA HIS A 147 -28.06 -11.30 -11.45
C HIS A 147 -28.26 -9.92 -10.82
N GLN A 148 -29.18 -9.13 -11.38
CA GLN A 148 -29.36 -7.71 -11.04
C GLN A 148 -30.09 -7.46 -9.71
N ASN A 149 -30.88 -8.41 -9.24
CA ASN A 149 -31.67 -8.31 -8.00
C ASN A 149 -31.35 -9.47 -7.04
N PRO A 150 -30.10 -9.54 -6.53
CA PRO A 150 -29.70 -10.59 -5.60
C PRO A 150 -30.45 -10.48 -4.28
N ASN A 151 -30.65 -11.61 -3.63
CA ASN A 151 -31.21 -11.69 -2.29
C ASN A 151 -30.40 -10.80 -1.31
N PRO A 152 -31.04 -9.81 -0.66
CA PRO A 152 -30.35 -8.91 0.27
C PRO A 152 -29.71 -9.62 1.46
N ASP A 153 -30.34 -10.66 2.00
CA ASP A 153 -29.80 -11.44 3.12
C ASP A 153 -28.52 -12.19 2.73
N LEU A 154 -28.47 -12.70 1.49
CA LEU A 154 -27.27 -13.35 0.95
C LEU A 154 -26.13 -12.35 0.75
N CYS A 155 -26.43 -11.14 0.25
CA CYS A 155 -25.45 -10.07 0.11
C CYS A 155 -24.94 -9.57 1.47
N SER A 156 -25.82 -9.49 2.47
CA SER A 156 -25.46 -9.18 3.86
C SER A 156 -24.51 -10.23 4.45
N TYR A 157 -24.82 -11.52 4.26
CA TYR A 157 -23.94 -12.60 4.69
C TYR A 157 -22.58 -12.58 3.99
N ALA A 158 -22.56 -12.36 2.68
CA ALA A 158 -21.35 -12.20 1.88
C ALA A 158 -20.49 -11.03 2.41
N LEU A 159 -21.11 -9.89 2.69
CA LEU A 159 -20.45 -8.71 3.25
C LEU A 159 -19.82 -9.02 4.61
N ASP A 160 -20.55 -9.68 5.51
CA ASP A 160 -20.05 -10.04 6.84
C ASP A 160 -18.82 -10.94 6.78
N VAL A 161 -18.85 -11.98 5.95
CA VAL A 161 -17.71 -12.89 5.76
C VAL A 161 -16.52 -12.14 5.17
N PHE A 162 -16.76 -11.33 4.13
CA PHE A 162 -15.72 -10.57 3.45
C PHE A 162 -15.06 -9.51 4.37
N LEU A 163 -15.86 -8.81 5.18
CA LEU A 163 -15.35 -7.83 6.14
C LEU A 163 -14.52 -8.50 7.24
N LYS A 164 -14.98 -9.62 7.80
CA LYS A 164 -14.22 -10.37 8.82
C LYS A 164 -12.86 -10.81 8.29
N ALA A 165 -12.82 -11.41 7.11
CA ALA A 165 -11.58 -11.84 6.47
C ALA A 165 -10.66 -10.64 6.17
N GLY A 166 -11.20 -9.56 5.59
CA GLY A 166 -10.43 -8.34 5.33
C GLY A 166 -9.86 -7.70 6.60
N MET A 167 -10.63 -7.63 7.69
CA MET A 167 -10.19 -7.02 8.95
C MET A 167 -9.03 -7.78 9.60
N VAL A 168 -8.99 -9.11 9.49
CA VAL A 168 -7.84 -9.92 9.94
C VAL A 168 -6.57 -9.52 9.18
N LEU A 169 -6.69 -9.22 7.88
CA LEU A 169 -5.59 -8.72 7.05
C LEU A 169 -5.39 -7.20 7.13
N THR A 170 -5.98 -6.55 8.15
CA THR A 170 -5.90 -5.11 8.39
C THR A 170 -6.54 -4.24 7.29
N VAL A 171 -7.43 -4.79 6.48
CA VAL A 171 -8.24 -4.04 5.51
C VAL A 171 -9.57 -3.63 6.14
N PHE A 172 -10.21 -2.59 5.62
CA PHE A 172 -11.50 -2.06 6.09
C PHE A 172 -11.45 -1.49 7.50
N GLN A 173 -10.28 -1.05 7.95
CA GLN A 173 -10.14 -0.46 9.27
C GLN A 173 -10.86 0.89 9.31
N PRO A 174 -11.50 1.25 10.43
CA PRO A 174 -12.04 2.59 10.62
C PRO A 174 -10.93 3.61 10.35
N GLN A 175 -11.20 4.58 9.48
CA GLN A 175 -10.31 5.71 9.23
C GLN A 175 -10.21 6.51 10.55
N SER A 176 -9.10 6.34 11.29
CA SER A 176 -8.86 7.02 12.56
C SER A 176 -8.21 8.40 12.38
N HIS A 177 -7.87 8.78 11.15
CA HIS A 177 -7.27 10.06 10.83
C HIS A 177 -7.98 10.71 9.64
N PRO A 178 -8.05 12.06 9.59
CA PRO A 178 -8.57 12.76 8.42
C PRO A 178 -7.81 12.33 7.17
N PRO A 179 -8.47 12.26 5.99
CA PRO A 179 -7.77 11.97 4.75
C PRO A 179 -6.62 12.96 4.59
N LEU A 180 -5.40 12.41 4.48
CA LEU A 180 -4.20 13.21 4.29
C LEU A 180 -4.35 13.97 2.98
N LYS A 181 -4.12 15.29 3.01
CA LYS A 181 -3.97 16.06 1.77
C LYS A 181 -2.77 15.45 1.05
N LYS A 182 -3.00 14.74 -0.07
CA LYS A 182 -1.93 14.18 -0.92
C LYS A 182 -0.97 15.33 -1.24
N GLN A 183 0.18 15.39 -0.56
CA GLN A 183 1.24 16.28 -0.99
C GLN A 183 1.74 15.75 -2.34
N PRO A 184 1.98 16.61 -3.34
CA PRO A 184 2.49 16.17 -4.63
C PRO A 184 3.76 15.32 -4.41
N ASP A 185 3.84 14.19 -5.12
CA ASP A 185 4.96 13.27 -4.99
C ASP A 185 6.27 14.03 -5.20
N VAL A 186 7.10 14.04 -4.16
CA VAL A 186 8.40 14.72 -4.15
C VAL A 186 9.27 14.27 -5.32
N THR A 187 9.17 13.02 -5.76
CA THR A 187 9.92 12.50 -6.92
C THR A 187 9.47 13.20 -8.20
N SER A 188 8.15 13.31 -8.42
CA SER A 188 7.55 14.04 -9.53
C SER A 188 7.92 15.54 -9.49
N SER A 189 7.93 16.16 -8.30
CA SER A 189 8.35 17.56 -8.15
C SER A 189 9.85 17.76 -8.42
N LEU A 190 10.72 16.86 -7.96
CA LEU A 190 12.16 16.88 -8.25
C LEU A 190 12.43 16.67 -9.74
N GLN A 191 11.67 15.80 -10.40
CA GLN A 191 11.77 15.56 -11.83
C GLN A 191 11.34 16.78 -12.65
N ALA A 192 10.26 17.47 -12.25
CA ALA A 192 9.84 18.71 -12.87
C ALA A 192 10.88 19.85 -12.68
N LEU A 193 11.50 19.93 -11.50
CA LEU A 193 12.60 20.86 -11.27
C LEU A 193 13.79 20.53 -12.18
N LEU A 194 14.18 19.27 -12.30
CA LEU A 194 15.31 18.87 -13.14
C LEU A 194 15.07 19.23 -14.62
N GLN A 195 13.85 19.04 -15.13
CA GLN A 195 13.45 19.47 -16.47
C GLN A 195 13.55 20.98 -16.65
N THR A 196 13.25 21.77 -15.61
CA THR A 196 13.35 23.24 -15.64
C THR A 196 14.80 23.71 -15.83
N TYR A 197 15.78 22.92 -15.36
CA TYR A 197 17.20 23.25 -15.44
C TYR A 197 17.97 22.53 -16.58
N GLY A 198 17.27 21.72 -17.40
CA GLY A 198 17.81 21.20 -18.67
C GLY A 198 18.72 19.97 -18.58
N GLU A 199 18.61 19.14 -17.54
CA GLU A 199 19.43 17.92 -17.42
C GLU A 199 18.71 16.63 -17.87
N ALA A 200 19.48 15.68 -18.45
CA ALA A 200 18.98 14.47 -19.08
C ALA A 200 18.59 13.36 -18.08
N LEU A 201 17.51 12.63 -18.42
CA LEU A 201 16.86 11.63 -17.57
C LEU A 201 17.54 10.26 -17.63
N GLY A 202 18.21 9.87 -16.53
CA GLY A 202 18.47 8.47 -16.19
C GLY A 202 17.32 7.84 -15.38
N THR A 203 17.45 6.58 -14.94
CA THR A 203 16.45 5.90 -14.10
C THR A 203 16.18 6.69 -12.81
N PRO A 204 14.95 7.22 -12.59
CA PRO A 204 14.74 8.27 -11.60
C PRO A 204 14.56 7.65 -10.22
N THR A 205 15.62 7.66 -9.45
CA THR A 205 15.55 7.54 -7.99
C THR A 205 15.50 8.94 -7.38
N MET A 206 14.86 9.12 -6.23
CA MET A 206 14.89 10.40 -5.50
C MET A 206 16.34 10.89 -5.30
N GLU A 207 17.25 9.98 -4.96
CA GLU A 207 18.68 10.28 -4.78
C GLU A 207 19.35 10.73 -6.07
N SER A 208 19.12 10.05 -7.20
CA SER A 208 19.71 10.46 -8.49
C SER A 208 19.18 11.81 -8.96
N LEU A 209 17.89 12.10 -8.71
CA LEU A 209 17.31 13.41 -9.01
C LEU A 209 17.89 14.51 -8.12
N LEU A 210 18.07 14.25 -6.81
CA LEU A 210 18.71 15.18 -5.89
C LEU A 210 20.17 15.43 -6.26
N GLN A 211 20.93 14.39 -6.59
CA GLN A 211 22.32 14.51 -7.02
C GLN A 211 22.44 15.34 -8.29
N ALA A 212 21.57 15.13 -9.28
CA ALA A 212 21.54 15.92 -10.50
C ALA A 212 21.19 17.40 -10.23
N LEU A 213 20.19 17.69 -9.38
CA LEU A 213 19.89 19.07 -8.97
C LEU A 213 21.05 19.73 -8.20
N LEU A 214 21.77 18.98 -7.37
CA LEU A 214 22.95 19.50 -6.67
C LEU A 214 24.13 19.74 -7.61
N ALA A 215 24.31 18.90 -8.63
CA ALA A 215 25.29 19.09 -9.70
C ALA A 215 24.97 20.35 -10.53
N ALA A 216 23.72 20.49 -10.98
CA ALA A 216 23.23 21.67 -11.68
C ALA A 216 23.49 22.96 -10.88
N ARG A 217 23.23 22.92 -9.57
CA ARG A 217 23.54 24.03 -8.64
C ARG A 217 25.04 24.34 -8.57
N GLN A 218 25.89 23.33 -8.49
CA GLN A 218 27.35 23.53 -8.47
C GLN A 218 27.84 24.13 -9.78
N ASP A 219 27.32 23.70 -10.92
CA ASP A 219 27.69 24.23 -12.22
C ASP A 219 27.20 25.66 -12.42
N ALA A 220 26.01 26.01 -11.93
CA ALA A 220 25.54 27.40 -11.86
C ALA A 220 26.50 28.27 -11.03
N ARG A 221 26.97 27.79 -9.87
CA ARG A 221 27.97 28.50 -9.05
C ARG A 221 29.30 28.68 -9.77
N LYS A 222 29.82 27.65 -10.44
CA LYS A 222 31.07 27.74 -11.24
C LYS A 222 30.96 28.77 -12.35
N LYS A 223 29.79 28.87 -12.99
CA LYS A 223 29.46 29.87 -14.01
C LYS A 223 29.16 31.26 -13.44
N LYS A 224 29.23 31.44 -12.11
CA LYS A 224 28.85 32.66 -11.37
C LYS A 224 27.38 33.05 -11.56
N ASP A 225 26.52 32.11 -11.96
CA ASP A 225 25.07 32.26 -11.98
C ASP A 225 24.49 31.97 -10.60
N TYR A 226 24.68 32.93 -9.69
CA TYR A 226 24.21 32.82 -8.32
C TYR A 226 22.68 32.82 -8.20
N LYS A 227 21.98 33.39 -9.19
CA LYS A 227 20.51 33.43 -9.21
C LYS A 227 19.95 32.02 -9.36
N THR A 228 20.38 31.31 -10.41
CA THR A 228 19.95 29.91 -10.63
C THR A 228 20.35 29.00 -9.47
N ALA A 229 21.54 29.19 -8.90
CA ALA A 229 21.99 28.40 -7.75
C ALA A 229 21.13 28.62 -6.49
N ASP A 230 20.66 29.85 -6.24
CA ASP A 230 19.77 30.17 -5.13
C ASP A 230 18.34 29.67 -5.37
N ASP A 231 17.85 29.78 -6.61
CA ASP A 231 16.54 29.26 -7.00
C ASP A 231 16.46 27.74 -6.81
N ILE A 232 17.49 26.99 -7.22
CA ILE A 232 17.56 25.53 -6.97
C ILE A 232 17.51 25.22 -5.47
N ARG A 233 18.26 25.97 -4.64
CA ARG A 233 18.27 25.79 -3.18
C ARG A 233 16.89 26.03 -2.57
N LYS A 234 16.24 27.14 -2.92
CA LYS A 234 14.90 27.47 -2.42
C LYS A 234 13.86 26.43 -2.80
N ASN A 235 13.92 25.93 -4.04
CA ASN A 235 13.00 24.90 -4.51
C ASN A 235 13.22 23.57 -3.77
N LEU A 236 14.47 23.19 -3.50
CA LEU A 236 14.78 22.02 -2.69
C LEU A 236 14.34 22.19 -1.23
N GLU A 237 14.52 23.37 -0.64
CA GLU A 237 14.03 23.70 0.71
C GLU A 237 12.50 23.65 0.81
N ALA A 238 11.80 24.13 -0.22
CA ALA A 238 10.34 24.07 -0.31
C ALA A 238 9.82 22.61 -0.41
N LEU A 239 10.62 21.71 -0.98
CA LEU A 239 10.36 20.28 -1.01
C LEU A 239 10.82 19.52 0.25
N GLY A 240 11.29 20.25 1.28
CA GLY A 240 11.70 19.66 2.55
C GLY A 240 13.15 19.19 2.60
N PHE A 241 14.01 19.58 1.66
CA PHE A 241 15.43 19.26 1.67
C PHE A 241 16.26 20.45 2.12
N GLU A 242 17.00 20.28 3.20
CA GLU A 242 18.03 21.21 3.65
C GLU A 242 19.36 20.88 2.96
N ILE A 243 19.99 21.88 2.35
CA ILE A 243 21.28 21.74 1.66
C ILE A 243 22.38 22.36 2.52
N GLN A 244 23.44 21.61 2.75
CA GLN A 244 24.65 22.07 3.43
C GLN A 244 25.84 21.97 2.48
N ASP A 245 26.56 23.08 2.28
CA ASP A 245 27.80 23.07 1.52
C ASP A 245 28.95 22.64 2.43
N THR A 246 29.71 21.63 2.01
CA THR A 246 30.94 21.19 2.68
C THR A 246 32.14 21.38 1.76
N ALA A 247 33.35 21.30 2.31
CA ALA A 247 34.59 21.37 1.53
C ALA A 247 34.69 20.26 0.46
N THR A 248 34.00 19.14 0.66
CA THR A 248 33.98 17.97 -0.24
C THR A 248 32.78 17.95 -1.20
N GLY A 249 31.86 18.91 -1.11
CA GLY A 249 30.66 18.99 -1.96
C GLY A 249 29.38 19.36 -1.20
N SER A 250 28.26 19.45 -1.90
CA SER A 250 26.96 19.73 -1.31
C SER A 250 26.37 18.45 -0.73
N VAL A 251 26.03 18.43 0.56
CA VAL A 251 25.27 17.35 1.20
C VAL A 251 23.85 17.82 1.49
N TRP A 252 22.90 16.90 1.58
CA TRP A 252 21.50 17.22 1.84
C TRP A 252 20.95 16.41 3.00
N ARG A 253 19.95 16.97 3.69
CA ARG A 253 19.18 16.31 4.74
C ARG A 253 17.70 16.60 4.52
N LYS A 254 16.85 15.60 4.69
CA LYS A 254 15.40 15.79 4.70
C LYS A 254 14.96 16.34 6.06
N LYS A 255 14.17 17.41 6.06
CA LYS A 255 13.49 17.97 7.25
C LYS A 255 12.34 17.07 7.68
#